data_AF-A0A116KME1-F1
#
_entry.id   AF-A0A116KME1-F1
#
_cell.length_a   1.000
_cell.length_b   1.000
_cell.length_c   1.000
_cell.angle_alpha   90.00
_cell.angle_beta   90.00
_cell.angle_gamma   90.00
#
_symmetry.space_group_name_H-M   'P 1'
#
loop_
_entity.id
_entity.type
_entity.pdbx_description
1 polymer ?
#
loop_
_entity_poly.entity_id
_entity_poly.type
_entity_poly.pdbx_seq_one_letter_code
_entity_poly.pdbx_strand_id
1 'polypeptide(L)'
;MIIATNVLNSQQLSAAKTLISTVQSHDGTYRDPYLSNMLNFDPEMPAFFLAYQGEQLVGLLTVYADDEDVELAILVHPDYRRQGLARKLYDCYQTKTANYPIASVTFQTERVFLDMHPDLAPAWNLVEDTDTETWLGREREPYQFSQQAELTVSLAQAHHADSIARCKSAAFGNDYEVALRYVREAIADADSLLYLLEHSGAVIGSCTVDISTDDNYLYGLAIAPDQQRKGYGTYLVKAVINDLIRKNDKPFQIAVEDDNLIAKRLYENIGFTKQTQVIYLDPKEG
;
A
#
# COMPACT_ATOMS: atom_id res chain seq x y z
N MET A 1 12.42 13.92 -20.95
CA MET A 1 13.37 12.78 -20.79
C MET A 1 12.73 11.75 -19.88
N ILE A 2 12.91 10.45 -20.12
CA ILE A 2 12.45 9.38 -19.20
C ILE A 2 13.68 8.70 -18.59
N ILE A 3 13.69 8.55 -17.27
CA ILE A 3 14.72 7.83 -16.50
C ILE A 3 14.07 6.59 -15.89
N ALA A 4 14.73 5.44 -15.98
CA ALA A 4 14.33 4.23 -15.27
C ALA A 4 15.34 3.93 -14.16
N THR A 5 14.87 3.59 -12.96
CA THR A 5 15.72 3.23 -11.82
C THR A 5 15.00 2.24 -10.91
N ASN A 6 15.76 1.43 -10.18
CA ASN A 6 15.25 0.53 -9.15
C ASN A 6 15.09 1.23 -7.79
N VAL A 7 15.84 2.30 -7.51
CA VAL A 7 15.79 3.04 -6.24
C VAL A 7 15.74 4.54 -6.49
N LEU A 8 14.80 5.24 -5.84
CA LEU A 8 14.72 6.70 -5.88
C LEU A 8 15.80 7.31 -4.98
N ASN A 9 16.63 8.20 -5.52
CA ASN A 9 17.46 9.06 -4.68
C ASN A 9 16.60 10.15 -4.00
N SER A 10 17.15 10.87 -3.02
CA SER A 10 16.40 11.87 -2.24
C SER A 10 15.73 12.96 -3.10
N GLN A 11 16.35 13.39 -4.20
CA GLN A 11 15.78 14.38 -5.10
C GLN A 11 14.61 13.79 -5.89
N GLN A 12 14.76 12.58 -6.42
CA GLN A 12 13.71 11.89 -7.16
C GLN A 12 12.53 11.53 -6.25
N LEU A 13 12.79 11.09 -5.02
CA LEU A 13 11.75 10.81 -4.02
C LEU A 13 10.95 12.08 -3.68
N SER A 14 11.64 13.20 -3.46
CA SER A 14 10.97 14.49 -3.22
C SER A 14 10.12 14.93 -4.44
N ALA A 15 10.63 14.73 -5.65
CA ALA A 15 9.90 15.06 -6.87
C ALA A 15 8.68 14.13 -7.09
N ALA A 16 8.82 12.83 -6.79
CA ALA A 16 7.73 11.86 -6.85
C ALA A 16 6.61 12.23 -5.88
N LYS A 17 6.94 12.50 -4.61
CA LYS A 17 5.96 12.96 -3.60
C LYS A 17 5.23 14.24 -4.03
N THR A 18 5.97 15.20 -4.60
CA THR A 18 5.37 16.44 -5.12
C THR A 18 4.38 16.17 -6.26
N LEU A 19 4.76 15.29 -7.21
CA LEU A 19 3.88 14.91 -8.32
C LEU A 19 2.65 14.16 -7.83
N ILE A 20 2.82 13.20 -6.91
CA ILE A 20 1.72 12.42 -6.31
C ILE A 20 0.71 13.35 -5.65
N SER A 21 1.17 14.23 -4.75
CA SER A 21 0.32 15.21 -4.07
C SER A 21 -0.42 16.13 -5.07
N THR A 22 0.25 16.57 -6.14
CA THR A 22 -0.37 17.39 -7.19
C THR A 22 -1.47 16.64 -7.93
N VAL A 23 -1.22 15.39 -8.30
CA VAL A 23 -2.17 14.54 -9.01
C VAL A 23 -3.36 14.20 -8.12
N GLN A 24 -3.12 13.78 -6.88
CA GLN A 24 -4.17 13.47 -5.90
C GLN A 24 -5.06 14.67 -5.59
N SER A 25 -4.47 15.85 -5.39
CA SER A 25 -5.23 17.08 -5.15
C SER A 25 -6.11 17.46 -6.34
N HIS A 26 -5.65 17.21 -7.58
CA HIS A 26 -6.42 17.51 -8.79
C HIS A 26 -7.52 16.48 -9.03
N ASP A 27 -7.24 15.20 -8.82
CA ASP A 27 -8.12 14.09 -9.16
C ASP A 27 -9.04 13.66 -8.00
N GLY A 28 -8.83 14.19 -6.80
CA GLY A 28 -9.51 13.72 -5.60
C GLY A 28 -9.19 12.25 -5.27
N THR A 29 -8.01 11.77 -5.65
CA THR A 29 -7.50 10.42 -5.36
C THR A 29 -6.70 10.41 -4.05
N TYR A 30 -6.47 9.24 -3.47
CA TYR A 30 -5.91 9.12 -2.10
C TYR A 30 -4.78 8.10 -1.94
N ARG A 31 -4.67 7.10 -2.81
CA ARG A 31 -3.68 6.02 -2.67
C ARG A 31 -2.32 6.51 -3.12
N ASP A 32 -1.35 6.45 -2.21
CA ASP A 32 0.06 6.60 -2.56
C ASP A 32 0.59 5.31 -3.18
N PRO A 33 1.30 5.37 -4.32
CA PRO A 33 2.02 4.21 -4.82
C PRO A 33 3.17 3.86 -3.87
N TYR A 34 3.54 2.58 -3.81
CA TYR A 34 4.70 2.14 -3.05
C TYR A 34 6.00 2.70 -3.64
N LEU A 35 6.72 3.53 -2.88
CA LEU A 35 7.94 4.23 -3.31
C LEU A 35 9.24 3.54 -2.89
N SER A 36 9.17 2.24 -2.61
CA SER A 36 10.31 1.35 -2.36
C SER A 36 10.24 0.14 -3.30
N ASN A 37 11.36 -0.53 -3.52
CA ASN A 37 11.43 -1.76 -4.30
C ASN A 37 11.82 -2.99 -3.44
N MET A 38 11.88 -2.82 -2.13
CA MET A 38 12.36 -3.85 -1.19
C MET A 38 11.56 -5.16 -1.22
N LEU A 39 10.29 -5.07 -1.59
CA LEU A 39 9.39 -6.22 -1.68
C LEU A 39 9.43 -6.91 -3.05
N ASN A 40 10.02 -6.27 -4.06
CA ASN A 40 10.04 -6.82 -5.40
C ASN A 40 10.89 -8.11 -5.44
N PHE A 41 10.47 -9.11 -6.21
CA PHE A 41 11.18 -10.38 -6.33
C PHE A 41 12.62 -10.22 -6.85
N ASP A 42 12.88 -9.15 -7.64
CA ASP A 42 14.20 -8.77 -8.13
C ASP A 42 14.48 -7.29 -7.81
N PRO A 43 15.38 -6.99 -6.84
CA PRO A 43 15.69 -5.62 -6.43
C PRO A 43 16.49 -4.84 -7.48
N GLU A 44 17.08 -5.49 -8.49
CA GLU A 44 17.77 -4.83 -9.60
C GLU A 44 16.82 -4.48 -10.73
N MET A 45 15.59 -5.03 -10.74
CA MET A 45 14.56 -4.64 -11.70
C MET A 45 14.18 -3.16 -11.52
N PRO A 46 14.13 -2.36 -12.60
CA PRO A 46 13.66 -0.99 -12.52
C PRO A 46 12.23 -0.92 -11.96
N ALA A 47 12.07 -0.24 -10.84
CA ALA A 47 10.80 -0.09 -10.13
C ALA A 47 10.15 1.28 -10.37
N PHE A 48 10.92 2.26 -10.87
CA PHE A 48 10.48 3.63 -11.05
C PHE A 48 10.86 4.17 -12.43
N PHE A 49 9.87 4.73 -13.11
CA PHE A 49 10.04 5.36 -14.43
C PHE A 49 9.57 6.81 -14.34
N LEU A 50 10.51 7.72 -14.53
CA LEU A 50 10.37 9.13 -14.21
C LEU A 50 10.43 9.97 -15.49
N ALA A 51 9.33 10.63 -15.84
CA ALA A 51 9.27 11.54 -16.98
C ALA A 51 9.49 12.99 -16.55
N TYR A 52 10.57 13.60 -17.02
CA TYR A 52 10.92 14.99 -16.76
C TYR A 52 10.68 15.90 -17.98
N GLN A 53 10.13 17.09 -17.71
CA GLN A 53 10.12 18.25 -18.60
C GLN A 53 10.99 19.35 -17.96
N GLY A 54 12.23 19.50 -18.46
CA GLY A 54 13.23 20.31 -17.74
C GLY A 54 13.58 19.65 -16.41
N GLU A 55 13.50 20.41 -15.32
CA GLU A 55 13.74 19.93 -13.95
C GLU A 55 12.48 19.40 -13.26
N GLN A 56 11.30 19.61 -13.85
CA GLN A 56 10.02 19.18 -13.27
C GLN A 56 9.72 17.73 -13.63
N LEU A 57 9.42 16.91 -12.62
CA LEU A 57 8.83 15.59 -12.83
C LEU A 57 7.35 15.75 -13.20
N VAL A 58 6.98 15.29 -14.39
CA VAL A 58 5.63 15.45 -14.97
C VAL A 58 4.91 14.12 -15.21
N GLY A 59 5.61 13.00 -15.01
CA GLY A 59 5.01 11.68 -15.01
C GLY A 59 5.84 10.67 -14.22
N LEU A 60 5.17 9.71 -13.61
CA LEU A 60 5.72 8.65 -12.78
C LEU A 60 5.00 7.34 -13.11
N LEU A 61 5.74 6.26 -13.31
CA LEU A 61 5.22 4.90 -13.27
C LEU A 61 5.99 4.14 -12.18
N THR A 62 5.26 3.47 -11.29
CA THR A 62 5.79 2.64 -10.20
C THR A 62 5.45 1.19 -10.46
N VAL A 63 6.36 0.28 -10.10
CA VAL A 63 6.20 -1.17 -10.24
C VAL A 63 6.23 -1.81 -8.86
N TYR A 64 5.13 -2.44 -8.47
CA TYR A 64 5.06 -3.36 -7.35
C TYR A 64 5.05 -4.79 -7.91
N ALA A 65 6.04 -5.59 -7.53
CA ALA A 65 6.31 -6.90 -8.16
C ALA A 65 6.84 -7.88 -7.13
N ASP A 66 6.06 -8.19 -6.09
CA ASP A 66 6.45 -9.15 -5.05
C ASP A 66 6.44 -10.62 -5.53
N ASP A 67 5.80 -10.86 -6.67
CA ASP A 67 5.88 -12.02 -7.54
C ASP A 67 5.83 -11.64 -9.04
N GLU A 68 5.72 -12.62 -9.93
CA GLU A 68 5.73 -12.44 -11.39
C GLU A 68 4.49 -11.71 -11.95
N ASP A 69 3.41 -11.55 -11.19
CA ASP A 69 2.17 -10.85 -11.57
C ASP A 69 2.23 -9.40 -11.05
N VAL A 70 2.67 -8.47 -11.90
CA VAL A 70 3.10 -7.15 -11.41
C VAL A 70 2.01 -6.09 -11.49
N GLU A 71 1.98 -5.24 -10.48
CA GLU A 71 1.04 -4.13 -10.37
C GLU A 71 1.72 -2.81 -10.74
N LEU A 72 1.07 -2.04 -11.62
CA LEU A 72 1.57 -0.75 -12.09
C LEU A 72 0.64 0.39 -11.69
N ALA A 73 1.20 1.47 -11.15
CA ALA A 73 0.52 2.75 -11.04
C ALA A 73 1.18 3.78 -11.96
N ILE A 74 0.38 4.53 -12.73
CA ILE A 74 0.87 5.58 -13.63
C ILE A 74 0.23 6.90 -13.27
N LEU A 75 1.04 7.86 -12.84
CA LEU A 75 0.63 9.22 -12.51
C LEU A 75 1.19 10.19 -13.54
N VAL A 76 0.33 11.05 -14.10
CA VAL A 76 0.74 12.12 -15.04
C VAL A 76 0.19 13.45 -14.55
N HIS A 77 1.07 14.44 -14.46
CA HIS A 77 0.72 15.80 -14.07
C HIS A 77 -0.44 16.31 -14.94
N PRO A 78 -1.49 16.93 -14.36
CA PRO A 78 -2.70 17.34 -15.09
C PRO A 78 -2.43 18.08 -16.41
N ASP A 79 -1.55 19.08 -16.39
CA ASP A 79 -1.17 19.88 -17.57
C ASP A 79 -0.44 19.12 -18.69
N TYR A 80 0.05 17.90 -18.40
CA TYR A 80 0.81 17.05 -19.33
C TYR A 80 0.01 15.83 -19.81
N ARG A 81 -1.26 15.72 -19.42
CA ARG A 81 -2.16 14.63 -19.85
C ARG A 81 -2.54 14.76 -21.32
N ARG A 82 -3.02 13.66 -21.90
CA ARG A 82 -3.46 13.55 -23.31
C ARG A 82 -2.38 13.87 -24.36
N GLN A 83 -1.10 13.90 -23.96
CA GLN A 83 0.06 14.09 -24.84
C GLN A 83 0.84 12.78 -25.10
N GLY A 84 0.24 11.63 -24.75
CA GLY A 84 0.85 10.30 -24.91
C GLY A 84 1.92 9.95 -23.86
N LEU A 85 2.08 10.75 -22.79
CA LEU A 85 3.15 10.56 -21.82
C LEU A 85 3.04 9.23 -21.04
N ALA A 86 1.84 8.86 -20.60
CA ALA A 86 1.60 7.58 -19.93
C ALA A 86 2.00 6.38 -20.81
N ARG A 87 1.69 6.41 -22.11
CA ARG A 87 2.13 5.37 -23.06
C ARG A 87 3.66 5.32 -23.17
N LYS A 88 4.31 6.47 -23.29
CA LYS A 88 5.79 6.54 -23.34
C LYS A 88 6.45 5.98 -22.07
N LEU A 89 5.85 6.20 -20.90
CA LEU A 89 6.31 5.59 -19.65
C LEU A 89 6.15 4.07 -19.69
N TYR A 90 4.99 3.59 -20.13
CA TYR A 90 4.71 2.16 -20.24
C TYR A 90 5.61 1.46 -21.29
N ASP A 91 5.81 2.05 -22.46
CA ASP A 91 6.75 1.54 -23.49
C ASP A 91 8.18 1.43 -22.94
N CYS A 92 8.59 2.42 -22.13
CA CYS A 92 9.89 2.41 -21.47
C CYS A 92 9.98 1.30 -20.43
N TYR A 93 8.92 1.10 -19.63
CA TYR A 93 8.78 -0.01 -18.72
C TYR A 93 8.95 -1.34 -19.44
N GLN A 94 8.13 -1.63 -20.45
CA GLN A 94 8.20 -2.86 -21.24
C GLN A 94 9.60 -3.11 -21.81
N THR A 95 10.25 -2.07 -22.34
CA THR A 95 11.60 -2.19 -22.90
C THR A 95 12.64 -2.51 -21.83
N LYS A 96 12.54 -1.90 -20.64
CA LYS A 96 13.53 -2.02 -19.57
C LYS A 96 13.35 -3.26 -18.72
N THR A 97 12.14 -3.83 -18.69
CA THR A 97 11.84 -5.03 -17.93
C THR A 97 11.72 -6.30 -18.79
N ALA A 98 11.97 -6.22 -20.10
CA ALA A 98 11.81 -7.33 -21.05
C ALA A 98 12.57 -8.62 -20.73
N ASN A 99 13.65 -8.55 -19.94
CA ASN A 99 14.47 -9.72 -19.56
C ASN A 99 14.10 -10.29 -18.18
N TYR A 100 13.15 -9.68 -17.48
CA TYR A 100 12.67 -10.14 -16.17
C TYR A 100 11.47 -11.06 -16.36
N PRO A 101 11.24 -12.02 -15.45
CA PRO A 101 10.18 -13.01 -15.58
C PRO A 101 8.80 -12.43 -15.24
N ILE A 102 8.37 -11.35 -15.89
CA ILE A 102 7.05 -10.77 -15.66
C ILE A 102 6.01 -11.61 -16.42
N ALA A 103 5.08 -12.20 -15.67
CA ALA A 103 4.03 -13.08 -16.20
C ALA A 103 2.81 -12.27 -16.67
N SER A 104 2.36 -11.31 -15.87
CA SER A 104 1.21 -10.46 -16.16
C SER A 104 1.41 -9.02 -15.67
N VAL A 105 0.53 -8.12 -16.12
CA VAL A 105 0.54 -6.71 -15.72
C VAL A 105 -0.90 -6.29 -15.43
N THR A 106 -1.12 -5.80 -14.22
CA THR A 106 -2.37 -5.18 -13.81
C THR A 106 -2.13 -3.72 -13.46
N PHE A 107 -2.99 -2.83 -13.95
CA PHE A 107 -2.90 -1.40 -13.65
C PHE A 107 -3.79 -1.03 -12.48
N GLN A 108 -3.25 -0.29 -11.54
CA GLN A 108 -3.99 0.20 -10.38
C GLN A 108 -4.38 1.66 -10.56
N THR A 109 -5.63 1.98 -10.26
CA THR A 109 -6.16 3.33 -10.22
C THR A 109 -7.30 3.42 -9.19
N GLU A 110 -8.05 4.51 -9.20
CA GLU A 110 -9.17 4.71 -8.28
C GLU A 110 -10.47 4.99 -9.04
N ARG A 111 -11.59 4.54 -8.46
CA ARG A 111 -12.92 4.73 -9.04
C ARG A 111 -13.21 6.20 -9.34
N VAL A 112 -12.85 7.10 -8.42
CA VAL A 112 -13.06 8.55 -8.58
C VAL A 112 -12.34 9.11 -9.82
N PHE A 113 -11.15 8.59 -10.13
CA PHE A 113 -10.41 8.96 -11.33
C PHE A 113 -11.08 8.42 -12.60
N LEU A 114 -11.50 7.16 -12.59
CA LEU A 114 -12.18 6.53 -13.73
C LEU A 114 -13.51 7.19 -14.05
N ASP A 115 -14.28 7.60 -13.04
CA ASP A 115 -15.55 8.28 -13.22
C ASP A 115 -15.38 9.64 -13.93
N MET A 116 -14.25 10.33 -13.68
CA MET A 116 -13.89 11.58 -14.38
C MET A 116 -13.23 11.34 -15.75
N HIS A 117 -12.71 10.14 -15.99
CA HIS A 117 -11.99 9.77 -17.21
C HIS A 117 -12.48 8.44 -17.80
N PRO A 118 -13.78 8.31 -18.15
CA PRO A 118 -14.39 7.04 -18.57
C PRO A 118 -13.78 6.47 -19.86
N ASP A 119 -13.12 7.29 -20.66
CA ASP A 119 -12.45 6.88 -21.90
C ASP A 119 -11.10 6.18 -21.66
N LEU A 120 -10.56 6.18 -20.43
CA LEU A 120 -9.23 5.65 -20.12
C LEU A 120 -9.12 4.15 -20.45
N ALA A 121 -9.96 3.33 -19.83
CA ALA A 121 -9.93 1.88 -20.00
C ALA A 121 -10.18 1.46 -21.47
N PRO A 122 -11.21 1.99 -22.17
CA PRO A 122 -11.37 1.73 -23.60
C PRO A 122 -10.16 2.15 -24.45
N ALA A 123 -9.57 3.32 -24.20
CA ALA A 123 -8.43 3.81 -24.98
C ALA A 123 -7.15 2.97 -24.79
N TRP A 124 -7.02 2.29 -23.67
CA TRP A 124 -5.90 1.39 -23.34
C TRP A 124 -6.24 -0.09 -23.56
N ASN A 125 -7.45 -0.39 -24.04
CA ASN A 125 -7.94 -1.76 -24.21
C ASN A 125 -7.90 -2.56 -22.90
N LEU A 126 -8.31 -1.94 -21.80
CA LEU A 126 -8.35 -2.54 -20.46
C LEU A 126 -9.78 -2.94 -20.07
N VAL A 127 -9.89 -3.87 -19.12
CA VAL A 127 -11.11 -4.26 -18.40
C VAL A 127 -10.90 -4.13 -16.90
N GLU A 128 -11.97 -3.80 -16.18
CA GLU A 128 -11.93 -3.80 -14.71
C GLU A 128 -11.92 -5.24 -14.20
N ASP A 129 -11.00 -5.52 -13.27
CA ASP A 129 -11.04 -6.71 -12.44
C ASP A 129 -12.25 -6.63 -11.49
N THR A 130 -12.74 -7.79 -11.07
CA THR A 130 -13.70 -7.93 -9.98
C THR A 130 -13.11 -7.59 -8.61
N ASP A 131 -11.80 -7.77 -8.44
CA ASP A 131 -11.12 -7.49 -7.19
C ASP A 131 -10.96 -5.98 -6.99
N THR A 132 -11.41 -5.49 -5.83
CA THR A 132 -11.41 -4.08 -5.49
C THR A 132 -11.17 -3.89 -3.99
N GLU A 133 -10.58 -2.76 -3.64
CA GLU A 133 -10.32 -2.40 -2.25
C GLU A 133 -11.02 -1.08 -1.91
N THR A 134 -11.65 -1.02 -0.74
CA THR A 134 -12.06 0.27 -0.16
C THR A 134 -10.90 0.87 0.62
N TRP A 135 -10.52 2.09 0.24
CA TRP A 135 -9.61 2.91 1.03
C TRP A 135 -10.39 3.73 2.05
N LEU A 136 -9.98 3.66 3.32
CA LEU A 136 -10.62 4.35 4.42
C LEU A 136 -9.60 5.29 5.10
N GLY A 137 -10.07 6.51 5.44
CA GLY A 137 -9.29 7.51 6.15
C GLY A 137 -9.87 7.83 7.52
N ARG A 138 -9.02 8.33 8.42
CA ARG A 138 -9.41 8.80 9.75
C ARG A 138 -8.49 9.91 10.25
N GLU A 139 -9.11 10.91 10.86
CA GLU A 139 -8.40 11.99 11.55
C GLU A 139 -7.74 11.53 12.87
N ARG A 140 -7.03 12.45 13.51
CA ARG A 140 -6.16 12.18 14.67
C ARG A 140 -6.87 12.11 16.03
N GLU A 141 -8.13 11.69 16.06
CA GLU A 141 -8.87 11.61 17.32
C GLU A 141 -8.39 10.41 18.16
N PRO A 142 -7.91 10.60 19.40
CA PRO A 142 -7.47 9.49 20.24
C PRO A 142 -8.67 8.71 20.80
N TYR A 143 -8.46 7.43 21.10
CA TYR A 143 -9.44 6.60 21.79
C TYR A 143 -9.21 6.61 23.30
N GLN A 144 -10.30 6.62 24.05
CA GLN A 144 -10.29 6.21 25.45
C GLN A 144 -10.68 4.75 25.54
N PHE A 145 -9.78 3.90 26.06
CA PHE A 145 -10.10 2.52 26.39
C PHE A 145 -9.26 2.03 27.56
N SER A 146 -9.82 1.09 28.33
CA SER A 146 -9.13 0.49 29.46
C SER A 146 -8.05 -0.46 28.94
N GLN A 147 -6.81 -0.25 29.39
CA GLN A 147 -5.74 -1.21 29.18
C GLN A 147 -6.11 -2.53 29.84
N GLN A 148 -5.99 -3.63 29.09
CA GLN A 148 -6.25 -4.96 29.62
C GLN A 148 -4.94 -5.55 30.12
N ALA A 149 -4.89 -5.99 31.38
CA ALA A 149 -3.65 -6.44 32.02
C ALA A 149 -2.98 -7.62 31.30
N GLU A 150 -3.76 -8.45 30.61
CA GLU A 150 -3.28 -9.61 29.87
C GLU A 150 -2.84 -9.28 28.43
N LEU A 151 -3.10 -8.06 27.95
CA LEU A 151 -2.79 -7.63 26.59
C LEU A 151 -1.65 -6.60 26.57
N THR A 152 -0.62 -6.90 25.80
CA THR A 152 0.50 -5.99 25.53
C THR A 152 0.56 -5.66 24.05
N VAL A 153 0.67 -4.37 23.73
CA VAL A 153 0.96 -3.89 22.37
C VAL A 153 2.33 -3.23 22.40
N SER A 154 3.22 -3.69 21.52
CA SER A 154 4.60 -3.21 21.44
C SER A 154 5.11 -3.28 20.00
N LEU A 155 6.26 -2.66 19.74
CA LEU A 155 6.97 -2.81 18.46
C LEU A 155 7.67 -4.16 18.42
N ALA A 156 7.59 -4.80 17.25
CA ALA A 156 8.28 -6.05 16.99
C ALA A 156 9.80 -5.87 17.01
N GLN A 157 10.46 -6.99 17.27
CA GLN A 157 11.91 -7.13 17.26
C GLN A 157 12.25 -8.37 16.46
N ALA A 158 13.49 -8.50 15.99
CA ALA A 158 13.90 -9.61 15.12
C ALA A 158 13.54 -11.00 15.67
N HIS A 159 13.58 -11.19 17.00
CA HIS A 159 13.23 -12.48 17.61
C HIS A 159 11.73 -12.82 17.57
N HIS A 160 10.85 -11.85 17.30
CA HIS A 160 9.41 -12.07 17.13
C HIS A 160 9.04 -12.55 15.73
N ALA A 161 9.98 -12.50 14.76
CA ALA A 161 9.67 -12.67 13.34
C ALA A 161 8.94 -13.99 13.02
N ASP A 162 9.41 -15.12 13.55
CA ASP A 162 8.78 -16.44 13.34
C ASP A 162 7.35 -16.48 13.89
N SER A 163 7.11 -15.95 15.10
CA SER A 163 5.78 -15.97 15.72
C SER A 163 4.78 -15.08 14.96
N ILE A 164 5.22 -13.90 14.51
CA ILE A 164 4.38 -13.02 13.70
C ILE A 164 4.09 -13.65 12.34
N ALA A 165 5.09 -14.24 11.68
CA ALA A 165 4.93 -14.89 10.39
C ALA A 165 3.93 -16.05 10.45
N ARG A 166 4.00 -16.90 11.48
CA ARG A 166 3.00 -17.96 11.72
C ARG A 166 1.60 -17.40 11.93
N CYS A 167 1.47 -16.31 12.71
CA CYS A 167 0.18 -15.66 12.94
C CYS A 167 -0.41 -15.11 11.64
N LYS A 168 0.40 -14.43 10.80
CA LYS A 168 -0.03 -13.85 9.52
C LYS A 168 -0.39 -14.94 8.51
N SER A 169 0.46 -15.96 8.35
CA SER A 169 0.21 -17.11 7.48
C SER A 169 -1.10 -17.83 7.86
N ALA A 170 -1.33 -18.07 9.15
CA ALA A 170 -2.58 -18.67 9.61
C ALA A 170 -3.83 -17.78 9.41
N ALA A 171 -3.67 -16.46 9.54
CA ALA A 171 -4.78 -15.51 9.42
C ALA A 171 -5.19 -15.24 7.97
N PHE A 172 -4.22 -15.15 7.05
CA PHE A 172 -4.45 -14.81 5.64
C PHE A 172 -4.46 -16.04 4.72
N GLY A 173 -3.97 -17.19 5.18
CA GLY A 173 -3.84 -18.39 4.35
C GLY A 173 -2.61 -18.39 3.44
N ASN A 174 -1.71 -17.42 3.60
CA ASN A 174 -0.53 -17.25 2.76
C ASN A 174 0.61 -18.20 3.20
N ASP A 175 1.54 -18.45 2.28
CA ASP A 175 2.74 -19.23 2.57
C ASP A 175 3.58 -18.62 3.72
N TYR A 176 4.13 -19.49 4.57
CA TYR A 176 4.90 -19.07 5.74
C TYR A 176 6.19 -18.34 5.38
N GLU A 177 6.92 -18.79 4.36
CA GLU A 177 8.19 -18.18 3.95
C GLU A 177 7.93 -16.79 3.34
N VAL A 178 6.83 -16.65 2.60
CA VAL A 178 6.36 -15.34 2.12
C VAL A 178 6.06 -14.44 3.32
N ALA A 179 5.23 -14.88 4.27
CA ALA A 179 4.91 -14.09 5.46
C ALA A 179 6.16 -13.72 6.28
N LEU A 180 7.13 -14.62 6.40
CA LEU A 180 8.38 -14.39 7.12
C LEU A 180 9.27 -13.37 6.43
N ARG A 181 9.35 -13.39 5.09
CA ARG A 181 10.03 -12.37 4.29
C ARG A 181 9.45 -10.99 4.60
N TYR A 182 8.13 -10.83 4.43
CA TYR A 182 7.42 -9.58 4.72
C TYR A 182 7.64 -9.07 6.14
N VAL A 183 7.61 -9.95 7.14
CA VAL A 183 7.84 -9.59 8.53
C VAL A 183 9.27 -9.11 8.77
N ARG A 184 10.27 -9.77 8.18
CA ARG A 184 11.68 -9.37 8.33
C ARG A 184 11.94 -8.02 7.69
N GLU A 185 11.43 -7.79 6.48
CA GLU A 185 11.55 -6.51 5.79
C GLU A 185 10.88 -5.39 6.60
N ALA A 186 9.65 -5.59 7.09
CA ALA A 186 8.97 -4.60 7.94
C ALA A 186 9.66 -4.31 9.28
N ILE A 187 10.47 -5.23 9.81
CA ILE A 187 11.27 -4.99 11.02
C ILE A 187 12.55 -4.21 10.69
N ALA A 188 13.12 -4.41 9.49
CA ALA A 188 14.36 -3.79 9.07
C ALA A 188 14.18 -2.38 8.46
N ASP A 189 13.00 -2.11 7.91
CA ASP A 189 12.66 -0.85 7.27
C ASP A 189 12.51 0.30 8.28
N ALA A 190 13.20 1.41 8.03
CA ALA A 190 13.17 2.60 8.87
C ALA A 190 11.85 3.38 8.76
N ASP A 191 11.13 3.22 7.65
CA ASP A 191 9.83 3.84 7.40
C ASP A 191 8.66 2.89 7.69
N SER A 192 8.93 1.72 8.29
CA SER A 192 7.92 0.75 8.71
C SER A 192 7.92 0.54 10.22
N LEU A 193 6.73 0.45 10.81
CA LEU A 193 6.53 0.10 12.21
C LEU A 193 5.65 -1.15 12.30
N LEU A 194 6.26 -2.30 12.59
CA LEU A 194 5.53 -3.53 12.86
C LEU A 194 5.14 -3.62 14.34
N TYR A 195 3.85 -3.45 14.65
CA TYR A 195 3.30 -3.67 15.98
C TYR A 195 2.84 -5.12 16.14
N LEU A 196 2.98 -5.64 17.36
CA LEU A 196 2.44 -6.94 17.75
C LEU A 196 1.47 -6.79 18.93
N LEU A 197 0.53 -7.74 19.02
CA LEU A 197 -0.36 -7.92 20.15
C LEU A 197 -0.02 -9.24 20.83
N GLU A 198 0.30 -9.19 22.11
CA GLU A 198 0.50 -10.38 22.94
C GLU A 198 -0.69 -10.56 23.88
N HIS A 199 -1.08 -11.82 24.08
CA HIS A 199 -1.97 -12.24 25.16
C HIS A 199 -1.26 -13.26 26.02
N SER A 200 -1.03 -12.95 27.30
CA SER A 200 -0.29 -13.81 28.24
C SER A 200 1.09 -14.27 27.73
N GLY A 201 1.81 -13.39 27.01
CA GLY A 201 3.16 -13.64 26.48
C GLY A 201 3.22 -14.41 25.14
N ALA A 202 2.08 -14.72 24.53
CA ALA A 202 2.02 -15.30 23.19
C ALA A 202 1.58 -14.23 22.17
N VAL A 203 2.26 -14.17 21.01
CA VAL A 203 1.86 -13.30 19.90
C VAL A 203 0.55 -13.81 19.30
N ILE A 204 -0.50 -13.01 19.39
CA ILE A 204 -1.84 -13.32 18.88
C ILE A 204 -2.29 -12.39 17.75
N GLY A 205 -1.49 -11.39 17.41
CA GLY A 205 -1.80 -10.45 16.35
C GLY A 205 -0.65 -9.54 15.99
N SER A 206 -0.77 -8.88 14.83
CA SER A 206 0.18 -7.87 14.37
C SER A 206 -0.47 -6.87 13.42
N CYS A 207 0.11 -5.69 13.29
CA CYS A 207 -0.29 -4.66 12.35
C CYS A 207 0.97 -3.89 11.92
N THR A 208 1.17 -3.74 10.62
CA THR A 208 2.27 -2.94 10.08
C THR A 208 1.76 -1.53 9.80
N VAL A 209 2.61 -0.52 10.00
CA VAL A 209 2.32 0.87 9.65
C VAL A 209 3.45 1.40 8.78
N ASP A 210 3.13 1.83 7.56
CA ASP A 210 4.01 2.63 6.71
C ASP A 210 3.88 4.10 7.14
N ILE A 211 5.02 4.71 7.46
CA ILE A 211 5.13 6.11 7.87
C ILE A 211 5.88 6.96 6.85
N SER A 212 6.16 6.45 5.65
CA SER A 212 6.85 7.15 4.57
C SER A 212 5.95 8.16 3.84
N THR A 213 4.63 7.95 3.86
CA THR A 213 3.61 8.76 3.17
C THR A 213 3.16 9.97 4.02
N ASP A 214 2.21 10.77 3.54
CA ASP A 214 1.62 11.86 4.35
C ASP A 214 0.64 11.35 5.41
N ASP A 215 0.29 10.05 5.36
CA ASP A 215 -0.56 9.34 6.32
C ASP A 215 0.24 8.31 7.14
N ASN A 216 -0.32 7.88 8.27
CA ASN A 216 0.06 6.61 8.87
C ASN A 216 -0.77 5.52 8.19
N TYR A 217 -0.19 4.83 7.21
CA TYR A 217 -0.90 3.79 6.45
C TYR A 217 -0.79 2.44 7.15
N LEU A 218 -1.90 1.96 7.69
CA LEU A 218 -1.99 0.67 8.37
C LEU A 218 -2.26 -0.43 7.35
N TYR A 219 -1.48 -1.50 7.40
CA TYR A 219 -1.65 -2.68 6.54
C TYR A 219 -1.25 -3.98 7.23
N GLY A 220 -1.63 -5.11 6.64
CA GLY A 220 -1.28 -6.44 7.16
C GLY A 220 -1.78 -6.70 8.59
N LEU A 221 -2.96 -6.16 8.96
CA LEU A 221 -3.61 -6.42 10.24
C LEU A 221 -4.04 -7.88 10.35
N ALA A 222 -3.39 -8.64 11.22
CA ALA A 222 -3.68 -10.04 11.45
C ALA A 222 -4.01 -10.30 12.93
N ILE A 223 -5.01 -11.15 13.16
CA ILE A 223 -5.30 -11.74 14.46
C ILE A 223 -5.38 -13.26 14.26
N ALA A 224 -4.70 -14.01 15.12
CA ALA A 224 -4.67 -15.47 15.10
C ALA A 224 -6.11 -16.03 15.03
N PRO A 225 -6.41 -16.99 14.14
CA PRO A 225 -7.79 -17.45 13.89
C PRO A 225 -8.59 -17.85 15.13
N ASP A 226 -7.94 -18.50 16.11
CA ASP A 226 -8.54 -18.92 17.39
C ASP A 226 -8.74 -17.77 18.40
N GLN A 227 -8.20 -16.58 18.09
CA GLN A 227 -8.29 -15.35 18.87
C GLN A 227 -9.18 -14.29 18.22
N GLN A 228 -9.69 -14.53 17.02
CA GLN A 228 -10.60 -13.62 16.31
C GLN A 228 -11.97 -13.49 17.01
N ARG A 229 -12.71 -12.42 16.67
CA ARG A 229 -14.05 -12.09 17.21
C ARG A 229 -14.12 -11.86 18.72
N LYS A 230 -12.96 -11.65 19.39
CA LYS A 230 -12.84 -11.28 20.81
C LYS A 230 -12.59 -9.78 21.06
N GLY A 231 -12.57 -8.97 19.99
CA GLY A 231 -12.27 -7.52 20.07
C GLY A 231 -10.77 -7.18 19.98
N TYR A 232 -9.89 -8.17 19.79
CA TYR A 232 -8.43 -7.95 19.75
C TYR A 232 -7.94 -7.15 18.55
N GLY A 233 -8.53 -7.31 17.36
CA GLY A 233 -8.22 -6.45 16.21
C GLY A 233 -8.53 -4.99 16.50
N THR A 234 -9.71 -4.72 17.05
CA THR A 234 -10.12 -3.38 17.50
C THR A 234 -9.16 -2.83 18.56
N TYR A 235 -8.78 -3.64 19.54
CA TYR A 235 -7.84 -3.23 20.59
C TYR A 235 -6.47 -2.85 20.01
N LEU A 236 -5.92 -3.69 19.13
CA LEU A 236 -4.63 -3.45 18.49
C LEU A 236 -4.64 -2.15 17.68
N VAL A 237 -5.62 -1.96 16.78
CA VAL A 237 -5.69 -0.75 15.95
C VAL A 237 -5.84 0.51 16.80
N LYS A 238 -6.68 0.49 17.85
CA LYS A 238 -6.82 1.62 18.77
C LYS A 238 -5.52 1.95 19.52
N ALA A 239 -4.79 0.93 19.95
CA ALA A 239 -3.51 1.09 20.64
C ALA A 239 -2.45 1.69 19.70
N VAL A 240 -2.37 1.19 18.46
CA VAL A 240 -1.47 1.70 17.41
C VAL A 240 -1.77 3.18 17.12
N ILE A 241 -3.03 3.53 16.89
CA ILE A 241 -3.46 4.92 16.64
C ILE A 241 -3.08 5.84 17.80
N ASN A 242 -3.38 5.45 19.04
CA ASN A 242 -3.03 6.26 20.22
C ASN A 242 -1.51 6.42 20.41
N ASP A 243 -0.72 5.45 19.98
CA ASP A 243 0.74 5.54 19.99
C ASP A 243 1.27 6.50 18.93
N LEU A 244 0.73 6.42 17.71
CA LEU A 244 1.16 7.27 16.59
C LEU A 244 0.71 8.72 16.73
N ILE A 245 -0.47 8.99 17.29
CA ILE A 245 -0.91 10.36 17.64
C ILE A 245 0.10 11.07 18.56
N ARG A 246 0.78 10.31 19.44
CA ARG A 246 1.82 10.86 20.34
C ARG A 246 3.17 11.06 19.66
N LYS A 247 3.41 10.41 18.52
CA LYS A 247 4.71 10.37 17.82
C LYS A 247 4.77 11.30 16.61
N ASN A 248 3.65 11.53 15.93
CA ASN A 248 3.61 12.36 14.73
C ASN A 248 2.26 13.07 14.53
N ASP A 249 2.22 13.92 13.51
CA ASP A 249 1.06 14.75 13.16
C ASP A 249 0.26 14.26 11.95
N LYS A 250 0.46 13.01 11.53
CA LYS A 250 -0.17 12.46 10.32
C LYS A 250 -1.57 11.89 10.62
N PRO A 251 -2.52 11.98 9.66
CA PRO A 251 -3.78 11.22 9.72
C PRO A 251 -3.52 9.72 9.54
N PHE A 252 -4.59 8.92 9.48
CA PHE A 252 -4.53 7.47 9.34
C PHE A 252 -5.27 7.02 8.09
N GLN A 253 -4.69 6.06 7.39
CA GLN A 253 -5.33 5.37 6.28
C GLN A 253 -5.25 3.85 6.46
N ILE A 254 -6.21 3.15 5.88
CA ILE A 254 -6.22 1.69 5.79
C ILE A 254 -6.99 1.24 4.55
N ALA A 255 -6.49 0.18 3.92
CA ALA A 255 -7.16 -0.49 2.81
C ALA A 255 -7.84 -1.77 3.30
N VAL A 256 -8.93 -2.13 2.63
CA VAL A 256 -9.62 -3.39 2.87
C VAL A 256 -10.25 -3.89 1.58
N GLU A 257 -10.02 -5.16 1.24
CA GLU A 257 -10.75 -5.88 0.18
C GLU A 257 -12.26 -5.71 0.39
N ASP A 258 -13.01 -5.42 -0.68
CA ASP A 258 -14.42 -5.07 -0.56
C ASP A 258 -15.32 -6.23 -0.07
N ASP A 259 -14.87 -7.48 -0.24
CA ASP A 259 -15.54 -8.68 0.27
C ASP A 259 -15.21 -8.98 1.75
N ASN A 260 -14.19 -8.34 2.32
CA ASN A 260 -13.81 -8.47 3.72
C ASN A 260 -14.68 -7.60 4.64
N LEU A 261 -15.97 -7.97 4.71
CA LEU A 261 -17.00 -7.27 5.48
C LEU A 261 -16.70 -7.20 6.99
N ILE A 262 -15.89 -8.13 7.51
CA ILE A 262 -15.51 -8.16 8.93
C ILE A 262 -14.54 -7.03 9.24
N ALA A 263 -13.46 -6.91 8.46
CA ALA A 263 -12.47 -5.85 8.63
C ALA A 263 -13.08 -4.48 8.34
N LYS A 264 -13.88 -4.36 7.28
CA LYS A 264 -14.59 -3.11 6.96
C LYS A 264 -15.45 -2.60 8.13
N ARG A 265 -16.28 -3.48 8.71
CA ARG A 265 -17.09 -3.14 9.90
C ARG A 265 -16.21 -2.77 11.09
N LEU A 266 -15.07 -3.42 11.28
CA LEU A 266 -14.13 -3.06 12.36
C LEU A 266 -13.66 -1.62 12.19
N TYR A 267 -13.19 -1.27 11.00
CA TYR A 267 -12.64 0.06 10.71
C TYR A 267 -13.70 1.16 10.80
N GLU A 268 -14.88 0.94 10.22
CA GLU A 268 -16.02 1.88 10.33
C GLU A 268 -16.44 2.11 11.79
N ASN A 269 -16.51 1.05 12.61
CA ASN A 269 -16.89 1.15 14.02
C ASN A 269 -15.88 1.93 14.88
N ILE A 270 -14.65 2.08 14.41
CA ILE A 270 -13.64 2.90 15.09
C ILE A 270 -13.47 4.27 14.43
N GLY A 271 -14.33 4.63 13.48
CA GLY A 271 -14.40 5.98 12.91
C GLY A 271 -13.52 6.20 11.67
N PHE A 272 -13.08 5.13 11.01
CA PHE A 272 -12.61 5.26 9.64
C PHE A 272 -13.79 5.47 8.69
N THR A 273 -13.61 6.31 7.68
CA THR A 273 -14.62 6.63 6.67
C THR A 273 -14.06 6.42 5.27
N LYS A 274 -14.90 5.93 4.35
CA LYS A 274 -14.51 5.72 2.95
C LYS A 274 -14.04 7.02 2.31
N GLN A 275 -12.83 6.98 1.74
CA GLN A 275 -12.25 8.03 0.92
C GLN A 275 -12.43 7.71 -0.56
N THR A 276 -12.05 6.50 -0.97
CA THR A 276 -12.05 6.07 -2.38
C THR A 276 -12.21 4.55 -2.50
N GLN A 277 -12.21 4.05 -3.73
CA GLN A 277 -12.14 2.63 -4.05
C GLN A 277 -11.02 2.43 -5.06
N VAL A 278 -10.10 1.53 -4.77
CA VAL A 278 -9.02 1.12 -5.68
C VAL A 278 -9.60 0.13 -6.67
N ILE A 279 -9.30 0.37 -7.95
CA ILE A 279 -9.73 -0.44 -9.08
C ILE A 279 -8.49 -0.97 -9.79
N TYR A 280 -8.55 -2.24 -10.12
CA TYR A 280 -7.55 -2.95 -10.89
C TYR A 280 -8.05 -3.08 -12.33
N LEU A 281 -7.15 -2.87 -13.29
CA LEU A 281 -7.44 -2.87 -14.71
C LEU A 281 -6.48 -3.80 -15.44
N ASP A 282 -7.01 -4.82 -16.09
CA ASP A 282 -6.21 -5.78 -16.85
C ASP A 282 -6.29 -5.52 -18.36
N PRO A 283 -5.23 -5.84 -19.10
CA PRO A 283 -5.32 -5.93 -20.56
C PRO A 283 -6.46 -6.87 -20.97
N LYS A 284 -7.34 -6.42 -21.87
CA LYS A 284 -8.33 -7.33 -22.45
C LYS A 284 -7.63 -8.51 -23.12
N GLU A 285 -7.99 -9.71 -22.68
CA GLU A 285 -7.65 -10.92 -23.40
C GLU A 285 -8.20 -10.82 -24.84
N GLY A 286 -7.34 -11.13 -25.82
CA GLY A 286 -7.65 -11.08 -27.25
C GLY A 286 -8.40 -12.30 -27.76
#